data_AF-A0AAE0IMK2-F1
#
_entry.id   AF-A0AAE0IMK2-F1
#
_cell.length_a   1.000
_cell.length_b   1.000
_cell.length_c   1.000
_cell.angle_alpha   90.00
_cell.angle_beta   90.00
_cell.angle_gamma   90.00
#
_symmetry.space_group_name_H-M   'P 1'
#
loop_
_entity.id
_entity.type
_entity.pdbx_description
1 polymer ?
#
loop_
_entity_poly.entity_id
_entity_poly.type
_entity_poly.pdbx_seq_one_letter_code
_entity_poly.pdbx_strand_id
1 'polypeptide(L)'
;MMLDRPPATAILFDNTTMTGAWIEQTGNLPEQNFIKHGRIVNNVTLAMPHPGVYLAATDPINNILQPSDLSGVGEYEIRASSVSPTVNVLCANMALKELEPLVYTAWPNAKVNTTDIPNQTVAWPKWVHDIPRASDSEWLNRTVVDDVFRWGKGYGRRPPVFPMLPMDFNLIVNVSVYESDALYLLAKSNAISNYTLCELRSWLSPNCSTRFSISGTHGAHMSAYCEDPNDPVSYLRSVPGAPSNHTSTDWRWLADEWQLSLYLNSGMSNANASRDRILTEMILADPRLPSSVPSMAEALAALVSSTLVFGSLNSPLVHYWDQVTPSVSAPGVLQQFNASIMKQEYTSSFTNNWQSAFYVVLVVVFLLNLLCLCYFVLELKGRPLTDFTDPANLFALAINSPPSRTLRGSCGGGPADRDLVMPWRVGYDKEENHYYFVEKGQEARIERRPRVKRKGRMAGAGAVRSPTADLMVDDGKEMERGLEPTSRSYQRLSNGRSWL
;
A
#
# COMPACT_ATOMS: atom_id res chain seq x y z
N MET A 1 10.04 -21.14 13.39
CA MET A 1 9.39 -22.13 12.51
C MET A 1 9.48 -21.63 11.06
N MET A 2 9.14 -22.42 10.03
CA MET A 2 9.20 -21.94 8.63
C MET A 2 8.24 -20.75 8.37
N LEU A 3 7.10 -20.69 9.05
CA LEU A 3 6.17 -19.55 9.02
C LEU A 3 6.77 -18.21 9.49
N ASP A 4 7.79 -18.24 10.35
CA ASP A 4 8.46 -17.03 10.85
C ASP A 4 9.57 -16.55 9.89
N ARG A 5 9.85 -17.33 8.84
CA ARG A 5 10.86 -17.00 7.84
C ARG A 5 10.30 -15.93 6.90
N PRO A 6 11.13 -14.96 6.49
CA PRO A 6 10.76 -14.07 5.40
C PRO A 6 10.36 -14.88 4.15
N PRO A 7 9.24 -14.55 3.49
CA PRO A 7 8.88 -15.17 2.22
C PRO A 7 9.88 -14.78 1.14
N ALA A 8 10.04 -15.65 0.14
CA ALA A 8 10.80 -15.31 -1.05
C ALA A 8 10.09 -14.19 -1.85
N THR A 9 10.86 -13.29 -2.43
CA THR A 9 10.36 -12.17 -3.22
C THR A 9 10.94 -12.18 -4.62
N ALA A 10 10.12 -11.82 -5.61
CA ALA A 10 10.54 -11.58 -6.98
C ALA A 10 10.02 -10.21 -7.46
N ILE A 11 10.57 -9.70 -8.55
CA ILE A 11 10.13 -8.45 -9.17
C ILE A 11 9.61 -8.77 -10.58
N LEU A 12 8.42 -8.28 -10.89
CA LEU A 12 7.78 -8.38 -12.20
C LEU A 12 7.76 -6.98 -12.85
N PHE A 13 8.22 -6.89 -14.10
CA PHE A 13 8.31 -5.67 -14.91
C PHE A 13 8.92 -4.45 -14.17
N ASP A 14 9.89 -4.71 -13.30
CA ASP A 14 10.63 -3.71 -12.49
C ASP A 14 9.80 -2.84 -11.54
N ASN A 15 8.47 -2.98 -11.52
CA ASN A 15 7.55 -2.13 -10.75
C ASN A 15 6.60 -2.90 -9.82
N THR A 16 6.50 -4.22 -9.98
CA THR A 16 5.56 -5.06 -9.25
C THR A 16 6.32 -6.01 -8.35
N THR A 17 6.20 -5.81 -7.03
CA THR A 17 6.81 -6.70 -6.05
C THR A 17 5.94 -7.92 -5.85
N MET A 18 6.49 -9.11 -6.05
CA MET A 18 5.82 -10.39 -5.84
C MET A 18 6.35 -11.05 -4.58
N THR A 19 5.45 -11.53 -3.73
CA THR A 19 5.76 -12.22 -2.48
C THR A 19 5.18 -13.63 -2.52
N GLY A 20 6.05 -14.63 -2.41
CA GLY A 20 5.66 -16.03 -2.34
C GLY A 20 5.17 -16.46 -0.96
N ALA A 21 4.73 -17.71 -0.86
CA ALA A 21 4.35 -18.36 0.39
C ALA A 21 5.07 -19.70 0.54
N TRP A 22 5.61 -19.95 1.73
CA TRP A 22 6.12 -21.27 2.10
C TRP A 22 4.95 -22.20 2.37
N ILE A 23 4.84 -23.29 1.60
CA ILE A 23 3.72 -24.24 1.70
C ILE A 23 4.22 -25.65 2.06
N GLU A 24 3.29 -26.55 2.35
CA GLU A 24 3.53 -27.96 2.69
C GLU A 24 4.47 -28.13 3.89
N GLN A 25 4.37 -27.26 4.90
CA GLN A 25 5.33 -27.24 6.00
C GLN A 25 5.13 -28.41 6.99
N THR A 26 3.91 -28.92 7.09
CA THR A 26 3.54 -29.97 8.06
C THR A 26 4.22 -31.28 7.71
N GLY A 27 5.06 -31.80 8.62
CA GLY A 27 5.80 -33.04 8.40
C GLY A 27 7.15 -32.89 7.68
N ASN A 28 7.50 -31.68 7.25
CA ASN A 28 8.69 -31.41 6.43
C ASN A 28 9.83 -30.69 7.19
N LEU A 29 9.71 -30.57 8.52
CA LEU A 29 10.74 -29.98 9.36
C LEU A 29 11.98 -30.88 9.46
N PRO A 30 13.21 -30.33 9.42
CA PRO A 30 14.44 -31.13 9.50
C PRO A 30 14.52 -32.03 10.74
N GLU A 31 14.01 -31.58 11.89
CA GLU A 31 13.99 -32.38 13.13
C GLU A 31 13.14 -33.65 12.98
N GLN A 32 11.94 -33.51 12.39
CA GLN A 32 11.02 -34.63 12.18
C GLN A 32 11.56 -35.60 11.13
N ASN A 33 12.14 -35.06 10.05
CA ASN A 33 12.78 -35.86 9.03
C ASN A 33 14.01 -36.59 9.55
N PHE A 34 14.77 -35.98 10.46
CA PHE A 34 15.91 -36.64 11.09
C PHE A 34 15.49 -37.84 11.94
N ILE A 35 14.38 -37.74 12.67
CA ILE A 35 13.81 -38.88 13.41
C ILE A 35 13.34 -39.98 12.45
N LYS A 36 12.71 -39.61 11.34
CA LYS A 36 12.13 -40.55 10.37
C LYS A 36 13.17 -41.29 9.52
N HIS A 37 14.22 -40.58 9.07
CA HIS A 37 15.17 -41.09 8.09
C HIS A 37 16.58 -41.32 8.67
N GLY A 38 16.83 -40.91 9.92
CA GLY A 38 18.15 -41.00 10.56
C GLY A 38 19.20 -40.08 9.93
N ARG A 39 18.79 -39.10 9.11
CA ARG A 39 19.67 -38.16 8.39
C ARG A 39 19.01 -36.80 8.24
N ILE A 40 19.83 -35.77 8.06
CA ILE A 40 19.33 -34.40 7.87
C ILE A 40 18.72 -34.33 6.47
N VAL A 41 17.40 -34.16 6.43
CA VAL A 41 16.62 -33.91 5.20
C VAL A 41 15.86 -32.61 5.39
N ASN A 42 16.12 -31.67 4.49
CA ASN A 42 15.46 -30.39 4.44
C ASN A 42 14.57 -30.34 3.20
N ASN A 43 13.26 -30.22 3.42
CA ASN A 43 12.26 -30.23 2.36
C ASN A 43 11.49 -28.91 2.40
N VAL A 44 11.67 -28.08 1.38
CA VAL A 44 11.12 -26.72 1.34
C VAL A 44 10.32 -26.53 0.06
N THR A 45 9.06 -26.12 0.19
CA THR A 45 8.19 -25.81 -0.95
C THR A 45 7.82 -24.33 -0.93
N LEU A 46 8.01 -23.65 -2.06
CA LEU A 46 7.69 -22.23 -2.28
C LEU A 46 6.67 -22.10 -3.40
N ALA A 47 5.54 -21.45 -3.12
CA ALA A 47 4.56 -21.05 -4.12
C ALA A 47 4.69 -19.56 -4.43
N MET A 48 4.72 -19.20 -5.71
CA MET A 48 4.73 -17.82 -6.18
C MET A 48 3.35 -17.43 -6.72
N PRO A 49 2.93 -16.16 -6.61
CA PRO A 49 1.68 -15.71 -7.22
C PRO A 49 1.73 -15.82 -8.75
N HIS A 50 0.59 -16.11 -9.38
CA HIS A 50 0.56 -16.30 -10.83
C HIS A 50 0.63 -14.95 -11.57
N PRO A 51 1.64 -14.68 -12.41
CA PRO A 51 1.83 -13.37 -13.04
C PRO A 51 0.75 -13.06 -14.09
N GLY A 52 0.08 -14.06 -14.65
CA GLY A 52 -1.08 -13.88 -15.53
C GLY A 52 -2.21 -13.03 -14.92
N VAL A 53 -2.32 -12.93 -13.59
CA VAL A 53 -3.31 -12.05 -12.94
C VAL A 53 -2.98 -10.57 -13.15
N TYR A 54 -1.69 -10.21 -13.14
CA TYR A 54 -1.26 -8.85 -13.50
C TYR A 54 -1.62 -8.53 -14.95
N LEU A 55 -1.32 -9.46 -15.87
CA LEU A 55 -1.62 -9.28 -17.30
C LEU A 55 -3.12 -9.07 -17.50
N ALA A 56 -3.96 -9.91 -16.88
CA ALA A 56 -5.41 -9.76 -16.92
C ALA A 56 -5.88 -8.43 -16.31
N ALA A 57 -5.25 -7.96 -15.22
CA ALA A 57 -5.62 -6.70 -14.58
C ALA A 57 -5.32 -5.48 -15.45
N THR A 58 -4.24 -5.51 -16.21
CA THR A 58 -3.80 -4.42 -17.09
C THR A 58 -4.36 -4.50 -18.52
N ASP A 59 -5.00 -5.62 -18.87
CA ASP A 59 -5.55 -5.81 -20.20
C ASP A 59 -6.78 -4.91 -20.42
N PRO A 60 -6.82 -4.11 -21.51
CA PRO A 60 -7.93 -3.21 -21.80
C PRO A 60 -9.28 -3.91 -21.97
N ILE A 61 -9.31 -5.20 -22.33
CA ILE A 61 -10.56 -5.97 -22.50
C ILE A 61 -11.36 -6.04 -21.20
N ASN A 62 -10.67 -6.09 -20.05
CA ASN A 62 -11.31 -6.19 -18.75
C ASN A 62 -11.83 -4.85 -18.21
N ASN A 63 -11.54 -3.73 -18.89
CA ASN A 63 -12.00 -2.38 -18.54
C ASN A 63 -11.78 -2.03 -17.05
N ILE A 64 -10.64 -2.45 -16.48
CA ILE A 64 -10.24 -2.08 -15.12
C ILE A 64 -9.47 -0.76 -15.21
N LEU A 65 -10.00 0.29 -14.57
CA LEU A 65 -9.33 1.59 -14.48
C LEU A 65 -7.98 1.43 -13.78
N GLN A 66 -6.92 1.86 -14.44
CA GLN A 66 -5.58 1.85 -13.87
C GLN A 66 -5.34 3.11 -13.05
N PRO A 67 -4.40 3.10 -12.08
CA PRO A 67 -4.06 4.31 -11.33
C PRO A 67 -3.66 5.49 -12.22
N SER A 68 -3.04 5.23 -13.38
CA SER A 68 -2.72 6.25 -14.38
C SER A 68 -3.95 6.97 -14.93
N ASP A 69 -5.07 6.27 -15.05
CA ASP A 69 -6.34 6.81 -15.55
C ASP A 69 -7.02 7.70 -14.50
N LEU A 70 -6.61 7.57 -13.23
CA LEU A 70 -7.10 8.30 -12.07
C LEU A 70 -6.03 9.27 -11.52
N SER A 71 -5.28 9.93 -12.40
CA SER A 71 -4.25 10.93 -12.03
C SER A 71 -3.21 10.41 -11.01
N GLY A 72 -2.96 9.10 -10.98
CA GLY A 72 -2.00 8.47 -10.06
C GLY A 72 -2.51 8.27 -8.63
N VAL A 73 -3.81 8.40 -8.36
CA VAL A 73 -4.38 8.20 -7.01
C VAL A 73 -5.33 7.01 -6.88
N GLY A 74 -5.65 6.33 -7.99
CA GLY A 74 -6.51 5.14 -7.98
C GLY A 74 -5.87 3.94 -7.29
N GLU A 75 -6.70 3.10 -6.69
CA GLU A 75 -6.30 1.83 -6.08
C GLU A 75 -7.30 0.73 -6.36
N TYR A 76 -6.82 -0.49 -6.60
CA TYR A 76 -7.65 -1.67 -6.64
C TYR A 76 -6.93 -2.92 -6.15
N GLU A 77 -7.70 -3.87 -5.64
CA GLU A 77 -7.27 -5.20 -5.23
C GLU A 77 -8.05 -6.26 -6.04
N ILE A 78 -7.34 -7.25 -6.55
CA ILE A 78 -7.89 -8.44 -7.21
C ILE A 78 -7.48 -9.66 -6.39
N ARG A 79 -8.44 -10.48 -6.02
CA ARG A 79 -8.18 -11.82 -5.48
C ARG A 79 -8.65 -12.84 -6.50
N ALA A 80 -7.68 -13.51 -7.11
CA ALA A 80 -7.87 -14.43 -8.22
C ALA A 80 -7.74 -15.88 -7.77
N SER A 81 -8.72 -16.69 -8.17
CA SER A 81 -8.67 -18.14 -8.08
C SER A 81 -7.81 -18.68 -9.22
N SER A 82 -6.51 -18.73 -9.02
CA SER A 82 -5.52 -19.22 -9.99
C SER A 82 -4.56 -20.23 -9.36
N VAL A 83 -4.05 -21.15 -10.17
CA VAL A 83 -2.95 -22.02 -9.75
C VAL A 83 -1.70 -21.21 -9.46
N SER A 84 -0.94 -21.60 -8.43
CA SER A 84 0.32 -20.94 -8.09
C SER A 84 1.51 -21.77 -8.61
N PRO A 85 2.36 -21.21 -9.47
CA PRO A 85 3.59 -21.90 -9.86
C PRO A 85 4.45 -22.11 -8.60
N THR A 86 4.89 -23.35 -8.41
CA THR A 86 5.48 -23.83 -7.15
C THR A 86 6.77 -24.57 -7.42
N VAL A 87 7.80 -24.31 -6.62
CA VAL A 87 9.05 -25.08 -6.63
C VAL A 87 9.27 -25.75 -5.28
N ASN A 88 9.77 -26.97 -5.33
CA ASN A 88 10.19 -27.72 -4.17
C ASN A 88 11.68 -28.04 -4.26
N VAL A 89 12.36 -27.81 -3.15
CA VAL A 89 13.78 -28.10 -2.99
C VAL A 89 13.94 -29.06 -1.83
N LEU A 90 14.37 -30.27 -2.15
CA LEU A 90 14.63 -31.33 -1.19
C LEU A 90 16.14 -31.59 -1.14
N CYS A 91 16.75 -31.31 0.00
CA CYS A 91 18.18 -31.52 0.23
C CYS A 91 18.40 -32.57 1.33
N ALA A 92 19.29 -33.53 1.08
CA ALA A 92 19.67 -34.56 2.04
C ALA A 92 21.18 -34.66 2.19
N ASN A 93 21.65 -34.80 3.43
CA ASN A 93 23.06 -35.07 3.69
C ASN A 93 23.37 -36.56 3.46
N MET A 94 24.50 -36.84 2.81
CA MET A 94 24.96 -38.17 2.45
C MET A 94 26.44 -38.35 2.77
N ALA A 95 26.79 -39.52 3.30
CA ALA A 95 28.20 -39.87 3.50
C ALA A 95 28.86 -40.22 2.16
N LEU A 96 30.19 -40.08 2.09
CA LEU A 96 30.97 -40.37 0.87
C LEU A 96 30.67 -41.76 0.29
N LYS A 97 30.61 -42.80 1.14
CA LYS A 97 30.29 -44.18 0.72
C LYS A 97 28.87 -44.36 0.18
N GLU A 98 27.92 -43.57 0.68
CA GLU A 98 26.53 -43.63 0.22
C GLU A 98 26.36 -43.03 -1.18
N LEU A 99 27.30 -42.16 -1.60
CA LEU A 99 27.30 -41.52 -2.91
C LEU A 99 27.99 -42.34 -4.01
N GLU A 100 28.74 -43.39 -3.67
CA GLU A 100 29.47 -44.22 -4.65
C GLU A 100 28.58 -44.69 -5.83
N PRO A 101 27.32 -45.12 -5.63
CA PRO A 101 26.44 -45.48 -6.75
C PRO A 101 26.07 -44.31 -7.67
N LEU A 102 26.07 -43.08 -7.13
CA LEU A 102 25.66 -41.86 -7.82
C LEU A 102 26.84 -41.12 -8.45
N VAL A 103 28.08 -41.53 -8.21
CA VAL A 103 29.27 -40.85 -8.73
C VAL A 103 30.05 -41.77 -9.66
N TYR A 104 30.14 -41.39 -10.94
CA TYR A 104 30.78 -42.19 -11.97
C TYR A 104 32.23 -42.55 -11.64
N THR A 105 33.04 -41.61 -11.13
CA THR A 105 34.45 -41.86 -10.79
C THR A 105 34.65 -42.87 -9.66
N ALA A 106 33.61 -43.17 -8.87
CA ALA A 106 33.64 -44.17 -7.82
C ALA A 106 33.27 -45.59 -8.32
N TRP A 107 32.86 -45.74 -9.58
CA TRP A 107 32.45 -47.03 -10.12
C TRP A 107 33.66 -47.95 -10.39
N PRO A 108 33.54 -49.28 -10.20
CA PRO A 108 34.67 -50.22 -10.31
C PRO A 108 35.44 -50.21 -11.64
N ASN A 109 34.77 -49.87 -12.75
CA ASN A 109 35.36 -49.86 -14.10
C ASN A 109 35.27 -48.47 -14.77
N ALA A 110 35.23 -47.41 -13.97
CA ALA A 110 35.12 -46.04 -14.47
C ALA A 110 36.37 -45.62 -15.24
N LYS A 111 36.18 -45.00 -16.41
CA LYS A 111 37.26 -44.36 -17.16
C LYS A 111 37.43 -42.94 -16.65
N VAL A 112 38.52 -42.70 -15.93
CA VAL A 112 38.76 -41.42 -15.26
C VAL A 112 39.99 -40.72 -15.81
N ASN A 113 39.95 -39.40 -15.81
CA ASN A 113 41.09 -38.53 -16.04
C ASN A 113 41.48 -37.86 -14.71
N THR A 114 42.77 -37.58 -14.53
CA THR A 114 43.25 -36.76 -13.42
C THR A 114 43.00 -35.28 -13.70
N THR A 115 42.57 -34.55 -12.69
CA THR A 115 42.47 -33.07 -12.75
C THR A 115 43.78 -32.41 -12.31
N ASP A 116 43.88 -31.09 -12.46
CA ASP A 116 44.98 -30.29 -11.91
C ASP A 116 45.04 -30.32 -10.37
N ILE A 117 43.94 -30.71 -9.73
CA ILE A 117 43.86 -30.88 -8.27
C ILE A 117 44.38 -32.27 -7.86
N PRO A 118 45.33 -32.35 -6.91
CA PRO A 118 45.84 -33.63 -6.40
C PRO A 118 44.72 -34.52 -5.86
N ASN A 119 44.76 -35.81 -6.19
CA ASN A 119 43.81 -36.84 -5.73
C ASN A 119 42.34 -36.63 -6.16
N GLN A 120 42.07 -35.72 -7.08
CA GLN A 120 40.75 -35.57 -7.68
C GLN A 120 40.74 -36.18 -9.08
N THR A 121 39.67 -36.93 -9.36
CA THR A 121 39.41 -37.57 -10.65
C THR A 121 38.13 -37.03 -11.24
N VAL A 122 38.12 -36.93 -12.57
CA VAL A 122 36.95 -36.53 -13.35
C VAL A 122 36.62 -37.61 -14.37
N ALA A 123 35.33 -37.78 -14.66
CA ALA A 123 34.90 -38.67 -15.73
C ALA A 123 35.50 -38.26 -17.09
N TRP A 124 35.88 -39.25 -17.91
CA TRP A 124 36.30 -38.98 -19.29
C TRP A 124 35.17 -38.33 -20.13
N PRO A 125 35.47 -37.59 -21.22
CA PRO A 125 34.47 -36.75 -21.91
C PRO A 125 33.20 -37.44 -22.43
N LYS A 126 33.21 -38.76 -22.62
CA LYS A 126 32.09 -39.54 -23.16
C LYS A 126 31.50 -40.53 -22.13
N TRP A 127 31.73 -40.29 -20.84
CA TRP A 127 31.25 -41.12 -19.73
C TRP A 127 29.73 -41.36 -19.72
N VAL A 128 28.95 -40.41 -20.25
CA VAL A 128 27.49 -40.55 -20.36
C VAL A 128 27.09 -41.78 -21.17
N HIS A 129 27.92 -42.23 -22.12
CA HIS A 129 27.67 -43.45 -22.89
C HIS A 129 27.95 -44.74 -22.11
N ASP A 130 28.71 -44.68 -21.02
CA ASP A 130 28.96 -45.82 -20.14
C ASP A 130 27.82 -46.00 -19.12
N ILE A 131 26.92 -45.01 -18.99
CA ILE A 131 25.72 -45.14 -18.17
C ILE A 131 24.75 -46.10 -18.90
N PRO A 132 24.29 -47.18 -18.26
CA PRO A 132 23.30 -48.08 -18.85
C PRO A 132 22.09 -47.28 -19.35
N ARG A 133 21.62 -47.55 -20.58
CA ARG A 133 20.46 -46.84 -21.12
C ARG A 133 19.23 -47.13 -20.28
N ALA A 134 18.33 -46.15 -20.16
CA ALA A 134 17.08 -46.36 -19.45
C ALA A 134 16.26 -47.42 -20.21
N SER A 135 15.93 -48.52 -19.54
CA SER A 135 14.95 -49.51 -19.99
C SER A 135 14.09 -49.93 -18.82
N ASP A 136 12.85 -50.39 -19.08
CA ASP A 136 11.90 -50.75 -18.02
C ASP A 136 12.44 -51.82 -17.04
N SER A 137 13.40 -52.62 -17.51
CA SER A 137 14.08 -53.67 -16.74
C SER A 137 15.39 -53.25 -16.07
N GLU A 138 16.02 -52.16 -16.51
CA GLU A 138 17.36 -51.75 -16.03
C GLU A 138 17.30 -50.47 -15.20
N TRP A 139 17.42 -50.64 -13.88
CA TRP A 139 17.54 -49.56 -12.91
C TRP A 139 18.98 -49.47 -12.41
N LEU A 140 19.41 -48.26 -12.02
CA LEU A 140 20.71 -48.09 -11.36
C LEU A 140 20.70 -48.72 -9.97
N ASN A 141 21.91 -48.91 -9.43
CA ASN A 141 22.10 -49.43 -8.08
C ASN A 141 21.31 -48.62 -7.05
N ARG A 142 20.71 -49.33 -6.08
CA ARG A 142 19.96 -48.71 -5.01
C ARG A 142 20.85 -47.88 -4.10
N THR A 143 20.31 -46.76 -3.65
CA THR A 143 20.92 -45.92 -2.63
C THR A 143 20.05 -45.87 -1.37
N VAL A 144 20.67 -45.46 -0.27
CA VAL A 144 19.99 -45.26 1.01
C VAL A 144 18.99 -44.09 1.01
N VAL A 145 19.01 -43.24 -0.03
CA VAL A 145 18.10 -42.09 -0.16
C VAL A 145 17.04 -42.29 -1.25
N ASP A 146 16.96 -43.48 -1.86
CA ASP A 146 16.00 -43.77 -2.93
C ASP A 146 14.56 -43.44 -2.50
N ASP A 147 14.15 -43.80 -1.28
CA ASP A 147 12.80 -43.52 -0.79
C ASP A 147 12.57 -42.03 -0.47
N VAL A 148 13.64 -41.28 -0.15
CA VAL A 148 13.58 -39.84 0.14
C VAL A 148 13.34 -39.08 -1.17
N PHE A 149 14.14 -39.38 -2.20
CA PHE A 149 14.03 -38.76 -3.52
C PHE A 149 13.06 -39.50 -4.45
N ARG A 150 12.36 -40.53 -3.97
CA ARG A 150 11.40 -41.33 -4.76
C ARG A 150 12.02 -41.89 -6.05
N TRP A 151 13.18 -42.54 -5.95
CA TRP A 151 13.84 -43.22 -7.06
C TRP A 151 13.60 -44.73 -7.06
N GLY A 152 13.74 -45.33 -8.24
CA GLY A 152 13.61 -46.75 -8.48
C GLY A 152 12.28 -47.14 -9.10
N LYS A 153 12.15 -48.45 -9.38
CA LYS A 153 11.03 -49.04 -10.12
C LYS A 153 9.65 -48.72 -9.54
N GLY A 154 9.52 -48.62 -8.22
CA GLY A 154 8.25 -48.31 -7.55
C GLY A 154 7.74 -46.90 -7.82
N TYR A 155 8.63 -45.97 -8.17
CA TYR A 155 8.33 -44.57 -8.43
C TYR A 155 8.45 -44.18 -9.90
N GLY A 156 9.04 -45.05 -10.74
CA GLY A 156 9.28 -44.75 -12.15
C GLY A 156 10.36 -43.69 -12.40
N ARG A 157 11.16 -43.32 -11.39
CA ARG A 157 12.18 -42.25 -11.49
C ARG A 157 13.58 -42.80 -11.29
N ARG A 158 14.53 -42.31 -12.09
CA ARG A 158 15.92 -42.79 -12.06
C ARG A 158 16.81 -41.82 -11.28
N PRO A 159 17.77 -42.30 -10.46
CA PRO A 159 18.70 -41.42 -9.76
C PRO A 159 19.66 -40.71 -10.73
N PRO A 160 20.21 -39.54 -10.36
CA PRO A 160 21.26 -38.86 -11.12
C PRO A 160 22.60 -39.59 -11.01
N VAL A 161 23.46 -39.39 -12.01
CA VAL A 161 24.86 -39.84 -11.97
C VAL A 161 25.78 -38.64 -12.15
N PHE A 162 26.57 -38.28 -11.15
CA PHE A 162 27.52 -37.18 -11.23
C PHE A 162 28.85 -37.67 -11.82
N PRO A 163 29.53 -36.87 -12.66
CA PRO A 163 30.80 -37.25 -13.26
C PRO A 163 31.95 -37.31 -12.24
N MET A 164 31.85 -36.60 -11.12
CA MET A 164 32.87 -36.52 -10.08
C MET A 164 32.29 -35.99 -8.76
N LEU A 165 33.09 -36.04 -7.69
CA LEU A 165 32.76 -35.38 -6.43
C LEU A 165 33.20 -33.91 -6.45
N PRO A 166 32.36 -32.97 -6.00
CA PRO A 166 32.80 -31.60 -5.80
C PRO A 166 33.81 -31.52 -4.65
N MET A 167 34.78 -30.61 -4.77
CA MET A 167 35.61 -30.18 -3.65
C MET A 167 34.85 -29.21 -2.74
N ASP A 168 35.41 -28.89 -1.57
CA ASP A 168 34.83 -27.91 -0.65
C ASP A 168 34.49 -26.58 -1.36
N PHE A 169 33.35 -26.01 -0.99
CA PHE A 169 32.76 -24.79 -1.54
C PHE A 169 32.29 -24.84 -2.99
N ASN A 170 32.22 -26.03 -3.59
CA ASN A 170 31.76 -26.21 -4.96
C ASN A 170 30.48 -27.05 -5.03
N LEU A 171 29.77 -26.88 -6.13
CA LEU A 171 28.60 -27.68 -6.48
C LEU A 171 28.63 -28.12 -7.95
N ILE A 172 28.05 -29.29 -8.20
CA ILE A 172 27.92 -29.91 -9.52
C ILE A 172 26.45 -30.16 -9.78
N VAL A 173 26.00 -29.80 -10.98
CA VAL A 173 24.62 -29.96 -11.42
C VAL A 173 24.51 -31.13 -12.38
N ASN A 174 23.43 -31.91 -12.27
CA ASN A 174 23.04 -32.89 -13.27
C ASN A 174 21.57 -32.70 -13.68
N VAL A 175 21.39 -32.53 -14.99
CA VAL A 175 20.09 -32.42 -15.70
C VAL A 175 19.93 -33.47 -16.80
N SER A 176 20.88 -34.39 -16.94
CA SER A 176 20.97 -35.34 -18.06
C SER A 176 20.19 -36.63 -17.84
N VAL A 177 19.47 -36.75 -16.73
CA VAL A 177 18.63 -37.92 -16.43
C VAL A 177 17.44 -37.92 -17.39
N TYR A 178 17.33 -39.00 -18.19
CA TYR A 178 16.25 -39.19 -19.15
C TYR A 178 14.88 -39.18 -18.46
N GLU A 179 13.92 -38.43 -19.02
CA GLU A 179 12.56 -38.26 -18.49
C GLU A 179 12.47 -37.81 -17.02
N SER A 180 13.51 -37.14 -16.51
CA SER A 180 13.46 -36.56 -15.16
C SER A 180 12.61 -35.30 -15.12
N ASP A 181 11.82 -35.18 -14.06
CA ASP A 181 11.04 -34.01 -13.67
C ASP A 181 11.78 -33.11 -12.66
N ALA A 182 13.06 -33.41 -12.42
CA ALA A 182 13.90 -32.75 -11.43
C ALA A 182 15.28 -32.39 -11.98
N LEU A 183 15.85 -31.32 -11.42
CA LEU A 183 17.26 -30.97 -11.51
C LEU A 183 17.96 -31.38 -10.21
N TYR A 184 19.13 -32.00 -10.32
CA TYR A 184 19.88 -32.47 -9.15
C TYR A 184 21.18 -31.68 -8.97
N LEU A 185 21.51 -31.32 -7.73
CA LEU A 185 22.78 -30.68 -7.38
C LEU A 185 23.49 -31.47 -6.29
N LEU A 186 24.77 -31.75 -6.50
CA LEU A 186 25.66 -32.30 -5.49
C LEU A 186 26.59 -31.19 -5.00
N ALA A 187 26.61 -30.93 -3.70
CA ALA A 187 27.37 -29.85 -3.10
C ALA A 187 28.22 -30.33 -1.93
N LYS A 188 29.33 -29.64 -1.70
CA LYS A 188 30.25 -29.93 -0.60
C LYS A 188 30.61 -28.66 0.16
N SER A 189 30.28 -28.65 1.45
CA SER A 189 30.73 -27.61 2.39
C SER A 189 32.01 -28.05 3.10
N ASN A 190 32.83 -27.09 3.51
CA ASN A 190 33.98 -27.33 4.39
C ASN A 190 33.57 -27.58 5.86
N ALA A 191 32.35 -27.20 6.24
CA ALA A 191 31.88 -27.25 7.62
C ALA A 191 31.45 -28.66 8.05
N ILE A 192 31.12 -29.52 7.09
CA ILE A 192 30.65 -30.89 7.34
C ILE A 192 31.50 -31.91 6.56
N SER A 193 31.69 -33.10 7.12
CA SER A 193 32.37 -34.21 6.40
C SER A 193 31.50 -34.78 5.27
N ASN A 194 30.19 -34.71 5.42
CA ASN A 194 29.22 -35.22 4.47
C ASN A 194 29.07 -34.31 3.25
N TYR A 195 28.41 -34.83 2.22
CA TYR A 195 27.98 -34.10 1.05
C TYR A 195 26.49 -33.81 1.16
N THR A 196 26.00 -32.82 0.43
CA THR A 196 24.57 -32.49 0.37
C THR A 196 24.10 -32.68 -1.05
N LEU A 197 23.10 -33.55 -1.23
CA LEU A 197 22.42 -33.76 -2.49
C LEU A 197 21.07 -33.05 -2.45
N CYS A 198 20.79 -32.21 -3.43
CA CYS A 198 19.51 -31.51 -3.56
C CYS A 198 18.80 -31.90 -4.86
N GLU A 199 17.48 -32.04 -4.82
CA GLU A 199 16.61 -32.07 -6.00
C GLU A 199 15.73 -30.81 -6.04
N LEU A 200 15.51 -30.27 -7.24
CA LEU A 200 14.59 -29.18 -7.52
C LEU A 200 13.49 -29.68 -8.44
N ARG A 201 12.25 -29.67 -7.96
CA ARG A 201 11.05 -30.06 -8.70
C ARG A 201 10.06 -28.90 -8.76
N SER A 202 9.22 -28.86 -9.79
CA SER A 202 8.22 -27.81 -9.94
C SER A 202 6.87 -28.38 -10.37
N TRP A 203 5.81 -27.74 -9.89
CA TRP A 203 4.43 -28.07 -10.22
C TRP A 203 3.52 -26.85 -10.01
N LEU A 204 2.26 -27.02 -10.37
CA LEU A 204 1.21 -26.03 -10.13
C LEU A 204 0.46 -26.40 -8.84
N SER A 205 0.46 -25.52 -7.84
CA SER A 205 -0.28 -25.74 -6.60
C SER A 205 -1.72 -25.22 -6.74
N PRO A 206 -2.74 -26.09 -6.58
CA PRO A 206 -4.15 -25.68 -6.58
C PRO A 206 -4.63 -25.17 -5.22
N ASN A 207 -3.83 -25.29 -4.16
CA ASN A 207 -4.22 -24.92 -2.80
C ASN A 207 -3.90 -23.46 -2.44
N CYS A 208 -3.88 -22.61 -3.46
CA CYS A 208 -3.48 -21.21 -3.37
C CYS A 208 -4.45 -20.32 -4.14
N SER A 209 -4.44 -19.03 -3.81
CA SER A 209 -5.00 -17.93 -4.59
C SER A 209 -3.94 -16.84 -4.78
N THR A 210 -4.10 -16.03 -5.82
CA THR A 210 -3.24 -14.87 -6.09
C THR A 210 -3.95 -13.60 -5.65
N ARG A 211 -3.32 -12.80 -4.79
CA ARG A 211 -3.80 -11.46 -4.43
C ARG A 211 -2.92 -10.43 -5.11
N PHE A 212 -3.53 -9.55 -5.89
CA PHE A 212 -2.88 -8.45 -6.56
C PHE A 212 -3.48 -7.14 -6.07
N SER A 213 -2.65 -6.23 -5.60
CA SER A 213 -3.04 -4.89 -5.19
C SER A 213 -2.18 -3.87 -5.91
N ILE A 214 -2.78 -2.84 -6.47
CA ILE A 214 -2.06 -1.73 -7.06
C ILE A 214 -2.60 -0.43 -6.53
N SER A 215 -1.69 0.44 -6.09
CA SER A 215 -2.00 1.78 -5.60
C SER A 215 -1.10 2.77 -6.32
N GLY A 216 -1.66 3.88 -6.78
CA GLY A 216 -0.87 4.92 -7.45
C GLY A 216 0.22 5.56 -6.57
N THR A 217 0.12 5.40 -5.24
CA THR A 217 1.10 5.93 -4.27
C THR A 217 2.09 4.88 -3.73
N HIS A 218 1.67 3.60 -3.66
CA HIS A 218 2.47 2.51 -3.06
C HIS A 218 2.99 1.49 -4.08
N GLY A 219 2.67 1.66 -5.37
CA GLY A 219 3.06 0.75 -6.43
C GLY A 219 2.21 -0.52 -6.50
N ALA A 220 2.71 -1.51 -7.23
CA ALA A 220 2.04 -2.78 -7.47
C ALA A 220 2.63 -3.88 -6.58
N HIS A 221 1.77 -4.67 -5.96
CA HIS A 221 2.14 -5.77 -5.08
C HIS A 221 1.30 -7.01 -5.36
N MET A 222 1.95 -8.16 -5.45
CA MET A 222 1.31 -9.47 -5.63
C MET A 222 1.73 -10.41 -4.52
N SER A 223 0.80 -11.19 -3.96
CA SER A 223 1.10 -12.22 -2.98
C SER A 223 0.39 -13.54 -3.28
N ALA A 224 1.09 -14.65 -3.01
CA ALA A 224 0.47 -15.98 -2.97
C ALA A 224 -0.17 -16.18 -1.59
N TYR A 225 -1.44 -16.57 -1.55
CA TYR A 225 -2.15 -16.90 -0.32
C TYR A 225 -2.54 -18.37 -0.38
N CYS A 226 -1.98 -19.20 0.50
CA CYS A 226 -2.04 -20.65 0.39
C CYS A 226 -2.42 -21.31 1.72
N GLU A 227 -2.94 -22.54 1.64
CA GLU A 227 -3.22 -23.43 2.79
C GLU A 227 -4.24 -22.89 3.82
N ASP A 228 -5.05 -21.90 3.44
CA ASP A 228 -6.18 -21.45 4.24
C ASP A 228 -7.48 -22.14 3.80
N PRO A 229 -8.06 -23.03 4.61
CA PRO A 229 -9.30 -23.72 4.27
C PRO A 229 -10.52 -22.79 4.21
N ASN A 230 -10.44 -21.60 4.79
CA ASN A 230 -11.52 -20.61 4.76
C ASN A 230 -11.41 -19.61 3.61
N ASP A 231 -10.38 -19.71 2.75
CA ASP A 231 -10.22 -18.81 1.62
C ASP A 231 -11.38 -18.96 0.61
N PRO A 232 -12.23 -17.94 0.43
CA PRO A 232 -13.36 -18.01 -0.49
C PRO A 232 -12.95 -18.06 -1.97
N VAL A 233 -11.72 -17.66 -2.29
CA VAL A 233 -11.21 -17.55 -3.67
C VAL A 233 -10.06 -18.53 -3.96
N SER A 234 -9.86 -19.54 -3.12
CA SER A 234 -8.87 -20.59 -3.39
C SER A 234 -9.20 -21.34 -4.68
N TYR A 235 -8.16 -21.70 -5.44
CA TYR A 235 -8.35 -22.41 -6.71
C TYR A 235 -9.05 -23.76 -6.53
N LEU A 236 -8.70 -24.51 -5.48
CA LEU A 236 -9.34 -25.77 -5.10
C LEU A 236 -10.86 -25.64 -4.88
N ARG A 237 -11.33 -24.48 -4.41
CA ARG A 237 -12.76 -24.22 -4.20
C ARG A 237 -13.51 -23.98 -5.50
N SER A 238 -12.86 -23.31 -6.47
CA SER A 238 -13.42 -23.13 -7.82
C SER A 238 -13.36 -24.42 -8.64
N VAL A 239 -12.32 -25.23 -8.46
CA VAL A 239 -12.10 -26.49 -9.18
C VAL A 239 -11.79 -27.62 -8.20
N PRO A 240 -12.84 -28.23 -7.59
CA PRO A 240 -12.66 -29.33 -6.65
C PRO A 240 -12.00 -30.54 -7.33
N GLY A 241 -11.03 -31.15 -6.65
CA GLY A 241 -10.33 -32.35 -7.15
C GLY A 241 -9.18 -32.07 -8.13
N ALA A 242 -8.75 -30.82 -8.28
CA ALA A 242 -7.52 -30.51 -9.00
C ALA A 242 -6.33 -31.30 -8.41
N PRO A 243 -5.51 -31.96 -9.24
CA PRO A 243 -4.39 -32.76 -8.77
C PRO A 243 -3.36 -31.89 -8.06
N SER A 244 -3.01 -32.26 -6.82
CA SER A 244 -1.89 -31.68 -6.11
C SER A 244 -0.59 -32.37 -6.52
N ASN A 245 0.46 -31.59 -6.79
CA ASN A 245 1.85 -32.06 -6.95
C ASN A 245 2.11 -32.91 -8.19
N HIS A 246 1.34 -32.68 -9.27
CA HIS A 246 1.62 -33.24 -10.58
C HIS A 246 2.78 -32.45 -11.22
N THR A 247 3.93 -33.11 -11.39
CA THR A 247 5.12 -32.50 -12.00
C THR A 247 5.12 -32.70 -13.51
N SER A 248 5.75 -31.76 -14.23
CA SER A 248 6.01 -31.88 -15.67
C SER A 248 7.50 -32.16 -15.90
N THR A 249 7.81 -33.03 -16.86
CA THR A 249 9.19 -33.25 -17.33
C THR A 249 9.76 -32.03 -18.05
N ASP A 250 8.90 -31.13 -18.54
CA ASP A 250 9.32 -29.90 -19.20
C ASP A 250 10.02 -28.90 -18.26
N TRP A 251 9.72 -28.96 -16.96
CA TRP A 251 10.39 -28.14 -15.94
C TRP A 251 11.91 -28.26 -16.02
N ARG A 252 12.42 -29.45 -16.33
CA ARG A 252 13.85 -29.72 -16.42
C ARG A 252 14.55 -28.80 -17.42
N TRP A 253 13.90 -28.48 -18.55
CA TRP A 253 14.49 -27.60 -19.56
C TRP A 253 14.59 -26.15 -19.07
N LEU A 254 13.55 -25.66 -18.38
CA LEU A 254 13.58 -24.32 -17.78
C LEU A 254 14.62 -24.23 -16.66
N ALA A 255 14.73 -25.27 -15.83
CA ALA A 255 15.71 -25.36 -14.76
C ALA A 255 17.15 -25.47 -15.31
N ASP A 256 17.35 -26.10 -16.47
CA ASP A 256 18.65 -26.18 -17.14
C ASP A 256 19.11 -24.80 -17.64
N GLU A 257 18.22 -24.04 -18.30
CA GLU A 257 18.55 -22.67 -18.72
C GLU A 257 18.85 -21.76 -17.51
N TRP A 258 18.12 -21.92 -16.40
CA TRP A 258 18.40 -21.21 -15.15
C TRP A 258 19.78 -21.56 -14.58
N GLN A 259 20.13 -22.84 -14.49
CA GLN A 259 21.42 -23.24 -13.92
C GLN A 259 22.59 -22.79 -14.81
N LEU A 260 22.42 -22.82 -16.14
CA LEU A 260 23.40 -22.31 -17.10
C LEU A 260 23.57 -20.80 -16.99
N SER A 261 22.46 -20.05 -16.90
CA SER A 261 22.46 -18.59 -16.77
C SER A 261 23.17 -18.14 -15.49
N LEU A 262 23.01 -18.92 -14.42
CA LEU A 262 23.76 -18.70 -13.20
C LEU A 262 25.18 -19.26 -13.29
N TYR A 263 25.49 -20.25 -14.12
CA TYR A 263 26.76 -20.99 -14.07
C TYR A 263 26.92 -21.79 -12.77
N LEU A 264 25.84 -22.43 -12.30
CA LEU A 264 25.84 -23.22 -11.05
C LEU A 264 26.76 -24.45 -11.13
N ASN A 265 27.10 -24.93 -12.32
CA ASN A 265 27.93 -26.12 -12.49
C ASN A 265 29.45 -25.86 -12.38
N SER A 266 29.88 -24.90 -11.54
CA SER A 266 31.27 -24.45 -11.47
C SER A 266 32.22 -25.47 -10.82
N GLY A 267 31.66 -26.44 -10.07
CA GLY A 267 32.41 -27.56 -9.51
C GLY A 267 32.98 -28.53 -10.54
N MET A 268 32.49 -28.50 -11.79
CA MET A 268 33.07 -29.29 -12.89
C MET A 268 34.45 -28.83 -13.30
N SER A 269 34.73 -27.53 -13.16
CA SER A 269 36.02 -26.91 -13.48
C SER A 269 36.79 -26.47 -12.24
N ASN A 270 36.28 -26.78 -11.04
CA ASN A 270 36.78 -26.29 -9.75
C ASN A 270 37.01 -24.77 -9.72
N ALA A 271 36.08 -24.01 -10.32
CA ALA A 271 36.25 -22.57 -10.49
C ALA A 271 36.13 -21.78 -9.17
N ASN A 272 35.71 -22.40 -8.06
CA ASN A 272 35.54 -21.76 -6.75
C ASN A 272 34.67 -20.49 -6.85
N ALA A 273 33.53 -20.60 -7.52
CA ALA A 273 32.63 -19.47 -7.69
C ALA A 273 32.11 -18.95 -6.33
N SER A 274 32.08 -17.63 -6.15
CA SER A 274 31.65 -17.00 -4.91
C SER A 274 30.20 -17.35 -4.53
N ARG A 275 29.31 -17.50 -5.52
CA ARG A 275 27.94 -17.99 -5.28
C ARG A 275 27.93 -19.40 -4.72
N ASP A 276 28.72 -20.32 -5.28
CA ASP A 276 28.73 -21.72 -4.87
C ASP A 276 29.21 -21.82 -3.42
N ARG A 277 30.20 -21.00 -3.05
CA ARG A 277 30.60 -20.80 -1.66
C ARG A 277 29.44 -20.32 -0.79
N ILE A 278 28.71 -19.28 -1.20
CA ILE A 278 27.56 -18.78 -0.42
C ILE A 278 26.51 -19.89 -0.22
N LEU A 279 26.16 -20.63 -1.27
CA LEU A 279 25.18 -21.72 -1.19
C LEU A 279 25.62 -22.87 -0.28
N THR A 280 26.90 -23.25 -0.36
CA THR A 280 27.46 -24.35 0.45
C THR A 280 27.63 -23.99 1.92
N GLU A 281 27.81 -22.71 2.26
CA GLU A 281 27.81 -22.24 3.66
C GLU A 281 26.41 -22.30 4.30
N MET A 282 25.34 -22.35 3.49
CA MET A 282 23.95 -22.49 3.95
C MET A 282 23.51 -23.96 4.13
N ILE A 283 24.42 -24.92 3.95
CA ILE A 283 24.16 -26.34 4.20
C ILE A 283 23.92 -26.56 5.70
N LEU A 284 22.89 -27.34 6.03
CA LEU A 284 22.57 -27.67 7.42
C LEU A 284 23.56 -28.69 7.99
N ALA A 285 24.28 -28.30 9.05
CA ALA A 285 25.13 -29.19 9.83
C ALA A 285 24.36 -29.98 10.91
N ASP A 286 23.34 -29.34 11.49
CA ASP A 286 22.45 -29.91 12.49
C ASP A 286 21.04 -30.11 11.93
N PRO A 287 20.22 -31.03 12.48
CA PRO A 287 18.85 -31.26 12.05
C PRO A 287 17.89 -30.12 12.48
N ARG A 288 18.35 -28.87 12.47
CA ARG A 288 17.60 -27.68 12.90
C ARG A 288 17.79 -26.54 11.93
N LEU A 289 16.74 -25.77 11.71
CA LEU A 289 16.81 -24.57 10.87
C LEU A 289 17.37 -23.38 11.69
N PRO A 290 18.48 -22.75 11.27
CA PRO A 290 19.12 -21.66 12.02
C PRO A 290 18.33 -20.36 11.92
N SER A 291 18.06 -19.65 13.01
CA SER A 291 17.10 -18.52 13.00
C SER A 291 17.53 -17.30 12.17
N SER A 292 18.84 -17.08 11.99
CA SER A 292 19.39 -15.85 11.39
C SER A 292 19.76 -15.96 9.91
N VAL A 293 19.87 -17.18 9.38
CA VAL A 293 20.27 -17.44 7.99
C VAL A 293 19.34 -18.45 7.35
N PRO A 294 19.06 -18.34 6.04
CA PRO A 294 18.32 -19.38 5.34
C PRO A 294 19.19 -20.63 5.19
N SER A 295 18.52 -21.76 5.07
CA SER A 295 19.10 -23.02 4.63
C SER A 295 19.34 -23.03 3.11
N MET A 296 20.21 -23.91 2.64
CA MET A 296 20.49 -24.06 1.21
C MET A 296 19.22 -24.32 0.38
N ALA A 297 18.25 -25.07 0.92
CA ALA A 297 16.98 -25.32 0.24
C ALA A 297 16.12 -24.05 0.10
N GLU A 298 16.01 -23.25 1.17
CA GLU A 298 15.32 -21.95 1.13
C GLU A 298 15.99 -20.98 0.16
N ALA A 299 17.33 -20.94 0.16
CA ALA A 299 18.11 -20.10 -0.73
C ALA A 299 17.94 -20.49 -2.20
N LEU A 300 17.97 -21.79 -2.52
CA LEU A 300 17.73 -22.29 -3.87
C LEU A 300 16.29 -22.01 -4.34
N ALA A 301 15.29 -22.22 -3.47
CA ALA A 301 13.89 -21.92 -3.77
C ALA A 301 13.68 -20.43 -4.07
N ALA A 302 14.28 -19.55 -3.27
CA ALA A 302 14.25 -18.12 -3.51
C ALA A 302 14.99 -17.73 -4.81
N LEU A 303 16.14 -18.34 -5.08
CA LEU A 303 16.97 -18.04 -6.26
C LEU A 303 16.30 -18.44 -7.59
N VAL A 304 15.50 -19.50 -7.61
CA VAL A 304 14.76 -19.95 -8.81
C VAL A 304 13.38 -19.30 -8.94
N SER A 305 12.89 -18.59 -7.91
CA SER A 305 11.55 -18.01 -7.87
C SER A 305 11.29 -17.01 -9.02
N SER A 306 12.28 -16.23 -9.43
CA SER A 306 12.16 -15.31 -10.57
C SER A 306 11.96 -16.07 -11.87
N THR A 307 12.75 -17.11 -12.13
CA THR A 307 12.58 -17.97 -13.30
C THR A 307 11.21 -18.65 -13.30
N LEU A 308 10.73 -19.08 -12.14
CA LEU A 308 9.41 -19.68 -11.98
C LEU A 308 8.29 -18.69 -12.36
N VAL A 309 8.40 -17.44 -11.92
CA VAL A 309 7.48 -16.35 -12.30
C VAL A 309 7.57 -16.05 -13.80
N PHE A 310 8.76 -15.77 -14.33
CA PHE A 310 8.93 -15.43 -15.75
C PHE A 310 8.52 -16.57 -16.68
N GLY A 311 8.78 -17.83 -16.30
CA GLY A 311 8.32 -19.01 -17.03
C GLY A 311 6.80 -19.22 -17.01
N SER A 312 6.10 -18.56 -16.08
CA SER A 312 4.63 -18.58 -15.97
C SER A 312 3.96 -17.37 -16.64
N LEU A 313 4.72 -16.53 -17.35
CA LEU A 313 4.13 -15.46 -18.17
C LEU A 313 3.40 -16.08 -19.36
N ASN A 314 2.19 -15.59 -19.61
CA ASN A 314 1.29 -16.11 -20.66
C ASN A 314 0.97 -17.61 -20.54
N SER A 315 1.21 -18.24 -19.37
CA SER A 315 0.70 -19.58 -19.10
C SER A 315 -0.77 -19.54 -18.68
N PRO A 316 -1.52 -20.64 -18.89
CA PRO A 316 -2.88 -20.76 -18.38
C PRO A 316 -2.94 -20.59 -16.86
N LEU A 317 -4.03 -20.00 -16.37
CA LEU A 317 -4.36 -19.81 -14.95
C LEU A 317 -5.00 -21.06 -14.32
N VAL A 318 -5.13 -22.14 -15.09
CA VAL A 318 -5.69 -23.43 -14.70
C VAL A 318 -4.61 -24.53 -14.74
N HIS A 319 -4.85 -25.64 -14.04
CA HIS A 319 -3.87 -26.72 -13.89
C HIS A 319 -3.72 -27.64 -15.12
N TYR A 320 -4.49 -27.42 -16.18
CA TYR A 320 -4.52 -28.27 -17.38
C TYR A 320 -4.40 -27.42 -18.64
N TRP A 321 -4.09 -28.08 -19.75
CA TRP A 321 -4.09 -27.45 -21.07
C TRP A 321 -5.42 -27.74 -21.77
N ASP A 322 -6.22 -26.70 -21.99
CA ASP A 322 -7.58 -26.79 -22.54
C ASP A 322 -7.68 -26.51 -24.04
N GLN A 323 -6.55 -26.16 -24.69
CA GLN A 323 -6.52 -25.78 -26.10
C GLN A 323 -6.17 -26.97 -27.00
N VAL A 324 -7.10 -27.31 -27.91
CA VAL A 324 -6.96 -28.43 -28.87
C VAL A 324 -5.93 -28.13 -29.97
N THR A 325 -5.84 -26.87 -30.38
CA THR A 325 -4.79 -26.38 -31.27
C THR A 325 -3.92 -25.39 -30.51
N PRO A 326 -2.58 -25.54 -30.53
CA PRO A 326 -1.69 -24.50 -30.02
C PRO A 326 -1.82 -23.29 -30.95
N SER A 327 -2.77 -22.41 -30.63
CA SER A 327 -2.91 -21.10 -31.26
C SER A 327 -1.75 -20.23 -30.76
N VAL A 328 -0.60 -20.36 -31.40
CA VAL A 328 0.61 -19.55 -31.14
C VAL A 328 0.48 -18.14 -31.76
N SER A 329 -0.58 -17.89 -32.54
CA SER A 329 -0.83 -16.56 -33.13
C SER A 329 -1.22 -15.55 -32.04
N ALA A 330 -0.46 -14.45 -31.96
CA ALA A 330 -0.78 -13.32 -31.10
C ALA A 330 -2.19 -12.76 -31.41
N PRO A 331 -2.99 -12.37 -30.40
CA PRO A 331 -2.64 -12.24 -28.97
C PRO A 331 -2.83 -13.52 -28.13
N GLY A 332 -3.05 -14.69 -28.73
CA GLY A 332 -3.40 -15.92 -28.01
C GLY A 332 -4.89 -16.04 -27.70
N VAL A 333 -5.27 -17.07 -26.95
CA VAL A 333 -6.67 -17.32 -26.56
C VAL A 333 -6.92 -16.72 -25.17
N LEU A 334 -8.01 -15.96 -25.05
CA LEU A 334 -8.44 -15.40 -23.76
C LEU A 334 -8.98 -16.52 -22.86
N GLN A 335 -8.43 -16.62 -21.65
CA GLN A 335 -8.89 -17.56 -20.63
C GLN A 335 -9.67 -16.84 -19.54
N GLN A 336 -10.83 -17.40 -19.17
CA GLN A 336 -11.64 -16.91 -18.06
C GLN A 336 -11.23 -17.59 -16.75
N PHE A 337 -11.25 -16.83 -15.66
CA PHE A 337 -10.99 -17.33 -14.31
C PHE A 337 -11.83 -16.56 -13.29
N ASN A 338 -12.12 -17.20 -12.16
CA ASN A 338 -12.85 -16.56 -11.07
C ASN A 338 -11.96 -15.57 -10.33
N ALA A 339 -12.45 -14.34 -10.15
CA ALA A 339 -11.78 -13.33 -9.35
C ALA A 339 -12.80 -12.45 -8.62
N SER A 340 -12.38 -11.92 -7.47
CA SER A 340 -13.06 -10.83 -6.79
C SER A 340 -12.24 -9.56 -6.93
N ILE A 341 -12.89 -8.43 -7.22
CA ILE A 341 -12.23 -7.15 -7.44
C ILE A 341 -12.81 -6.13 -6.47
N MET A 342 -11.95 -5.43 -5.75
CA MET A 342 -12.27 -4.30 -4.90
C MET A 342 -11.59 -3.06 -5.49
N LYS A 343 -12.34 -2.00 -5.78
CA LYS A 343 -11.81 -0.77 -6.39
C LYS A 343 -12.09 0.43 -5.51
N GLN A 344 -11.12 1.33 -5.42
CA GLN A 344 -11.25 2.63 -4.80
C GLN A 344 -10.99 3.71 -5.86
N GLU A 345 -12.10 4.26 -6.39
CA GLU A 345 -12.09 5.25 -7.46
C GLU A 345 -12.39 6.63 -6.85
N TYR A 346 -11.38 7.27 -6.25
CA TYR A 346 -11.49 8.68 -5.86
C TYR A 346 -10.95 9.56 -6.98
N THR A 347 -11.85 10.20 -7.72
CA THR A 347 -11.54 11.36 -8.54
C THR A 347 -12.61 12.42 -8.32
N SER A 348 -12.20 13.68 -8.14
CA SER A 348 -13.10 14.81 -7.95
C SER A 348 -13.74 15.28 -9.26
N SER A 349 -13.95 14.38 -10.22
CA SER A 349 -14.39 14.66 -11.58
C SER A 349 -15.50 13.70 -12.02
N PHE A 350 -16.24 14.09 -13.06
CA PHE A 350 -17.42 13.41 -13.59
C PHE A 350 -17.09 11.99 -14.07
N THR A 351 -17.35 10.98 -13.24
CA THR A 351 -17.16 9.57 -13.61
C THR A 351 -18.47 8.80 -13.70
N ASN A 352 -19.51 9.23 -12.96
CA ASN A 352 -20.77 8.50 -12.89
C ASN A 352 -21.98 9.40 -13.17
N ASN A 353 -22.93 8.89 -13.97
CA ASN A 353 -24.12 9.65 -14.42
C ASN A 353 -24.94 10.26 -13.27
N TRP A 354 -24.99 9.62 -12.10
CA TRP A 354 -25.74 10.10 -10.92
C TRP A 354 -25.12 11.36 -10.28
N GLN A 355 -23.82 11.60 -10.48
CA GLN A 355 -23.13 12.79 -9.96
C GLN A 355 -23.67 14.08 -10.60
N SER A 356 -24.43 13.99 -11.69
CA SER A 356 -25.15 15.12 -12.30
C SER A 356 -26.09 15.83 -11.33
N ALA A 357 -26.61 15.12 -10.33
CA ALA A 357 -27.46 15.72 -9.29
C ALA A 357 -26.72 16.79 -8.47
N PHE A 358 -25.39 16.66 -8.29
CA PHE A 358 -24.59 17.66 -7.58
C PHE A 358 -24.44 18.95 -8.38
N TYR A 359 -24.51 18.94 -9.71
CA TYR A 359 -24.51 20.19 -10.50
C TYR A 359 -25.74 21.05 -10.20
N VAL A 360 -26.89 20.44 -9.92
CA VAL A 360 -28.08 21.18 -9.49
C VAL A 360 -27.80 21.90 -8.18
N VAL A 361 -27.19 21.22 -7.21
CA VAL A 361 -26.80 21.82 -5.92
C VAL A 361 -25.76 22.93 -6.12
N LEU A 362 -24.73 22.68 -6.92
CA LEU A 362 -23.68 23.67 -7.23
C LEU A 362 -24.24 24.92 -7.90
N VAL A 363 -25.16 24.77 -8.85
CA VAL A 363 -25.84 25.89 -9.52
C VAL A 363 -26.71 26.66 -8.52
N VAL A 364 -27.47 25.97 -7.67
CA VAL A 364 -28.28 26.63 -6.63
C VAL A 364 -27.39 27.40 -5.64
N VAL A 365 -26.29 26.81 -5.18
CA VAL A 365 -25.34 27.47 -4.28
C VAL A 365 -24.68 28.66 -4.97
N PHE A 366 -24.31 28.53 -6.25
CA PHE A 366 -23.77 29.63 -7.04
C PHE A 366 -24.79 30.77 -7.17
N LEU A 367 -26.06 30.48 -7.48
CA LEU A 367 -27.13 31.46 -7.58
C LEU A 367 -27.43 32.14 -6.24
N LEU A 368 -27.43 31.40 -5.13
CA LEU A 368 -27.59 31.98 -3.78
C LEU A 368 -26.44 32.93 -3.43
N ASN A 369 -25.20 32.54 -3.73
CA ASN A 369 -24.04 33.41 -3.53
C ASN A 369 -24.10 34.64 -4.43
N LEU A 370 -24.55 34.49 -5.68
CA LEU A 370 -24.74 35.61 -6.60
C LEU A 370 -25.84 36.56 -6.11
N LEU A 371 -26.95 36.05 -5.58
CA LEU A 371 -28.02 36.85 -4.99
C LEU A 371 -27.52 37.60 -3.75
N CYS A 372 -26.74 36.94 -2.88
CA CYS A 372 -26.11 37.61 -1.73
C CYS A 372 -25.16 38.72 -2.20
N LEU A 373 -24.34 38.46 -3.22
CA LEU A 373 -23.45 39.46 -3.81
C LEU A 373 -24.23 40.65 -4.39
N CYS A 374 -25.29 40.40 -5.16
CA CYS A 374 -26.16 41.44 -5.71
C CYS A 374 -26.80 42.28 -4.60
N TYR A 375 -27.29 41.65 -3.53
CA TYR A 375 -27.84 42.34 -2.36
C TYR A 375 -26.80 43.27 -1.72
N PHE A 376 -25.57 42.80 -1.52
CA PHE A 376 -24.48 43.63 -0.98
C PHE A 376 -24.10 44.81 -1.90
N VAL A 377 -24.11 44.62 -3.21
CA VAL A 377 -23.74 45.67 -4.18
C VAL A 377 -24.85 46.70 -4.37
N LEU A 378 -26.11 46.26 -4.52
CA LEU A 378 -27.22 47.14 -4.89
C LEU A 378 -27.86 47.83 -3.68
N GLU A 379 -28.12 47.06 -2.62
CA GLU A 379 -28.92 47.52 -1.49
C GLU A 379 -28.05 48.20 -0.43
N LEU A 380 -26.86 47.64 -0.19
CA LEU A 380 -25.88 48.20 0.73
C LEU A 380 -24.93 49.20 0.06
N LYS A 381 -24.95 49.36 -1.28
CA LYS A 381 -24.07 50.27 -2.05
C LYS A 381 -22.59 50.19 -1.61
N GLY A 382 -22.12 49.00 -1.25
CA GLY A 382 -20.76 48.80 -0.73
C GLY A 382 -20.47 49.45 0.63
N ARG A 383 -21.50 49.89 1.37
CA ARG A 383 -21.34 50.31 2.76
C ARG A 383 -21.19 49.07 3.64
N PRO A 384 -20.10 48.94 4.42
CA PRO A 384 -20.01 47.87 5.39
C PRO A 384 -21.18 48.01 6.37
N LEU A 385 -21.93 46.91 6.59
CA LEU A 385 -22.80 46.84 7.75
C LEU A 385 -21.92 47.08 8.98
N THR A 386 -22.16 48.20 9.66
CA THR A 386 -21.44 48.52 10.89
C THR A 386 -22.03 47.65 11.99
N ASP A 387 -21.34 46.56 12.27
CA ASP A 387 -21.70 45.68 13.37
C ASP A 387 -21.36 46.37 14.69
N PHE A 388 -22.38 46.85 15.39
CA PHE A 388 -22.23 47.47 16.71
C PHE A 388 -22.00 46.44 17.83
N THR A 389 -22.02 45.15 17.53
CA THR A 389 -21.62 44.09 18.47
C THR A 389 -20.12 43.82 18.43
N ASP A 390 -19.41 44.29 17.39
CA ASP A 390 -17.94 44.26 17.35
C ASP A 390 -17.37 45.13 18.49
N PRO A 391 -16.51 44.58 19.37
CA PRO A 391 -15.95 45.31 20.51
C PRO A 391 -15.31 46.66 20.15
N ALA A 392 -14.68 46.76 18.98
CA ALA A 392 -14.05 48.00 18.54
C ALA A 392 -15.09 49.09 18.22
N ASN A 393 -16.16 48.73 17.50
CA ASN A 393 -17.25 49.64 17.17
C ASN A 393 -18.08 50.00 18.40
N LEU A 394 -18.32 49.04 19.30
CA LEU A 394 -19.04 49.27 20.56
C LEU A 394 -18.27 50.23 21.48
N PHE A 395 -16.95 50.07 21.58
CA PHE A 395 -16.09 50.95 22.36
C PHE A 395 -16.03 52.37 21.78
N ALA A 396 -15.91 52.49 20.46
CA ALA A 396 -15.98 53.77 19.77
C ALA A 396 -17.34 54.47 20.00
N LEU A 397 -18.45 53.71 19.98
CA LEU A 397 -19.78 54.21 20.30
C LEU A 397 -19.88 54.70 21.75
N ALA A 398 -19.28 53.96 22.69
CA ALA A 398 -19.31 54.26 24.11
C ALA A 398 -18.50 55.53 24.46
N ILE A 399 -17.30 55.71 23.89
CA ILE A 399 -16.48 56.91 24.14
C ILE A 399 -17.12 58.17 23.58
N ASN A 400 -17.69 58.08 22.37
CA ASN A 400 -18.30 59.23 21.72
C ASN A 400 -19.71 59.55 22.25
N SER A 401 -20.24 58.71 23.15
CA SER A 401 -21.54 58.95 23.76
C SER A 401 -21.48 60.00 24.88
N PRO A 402 -22.51 60.84 25.05
CA PRO A 402 -22.56 61.83 26.10
C PRO A 402 -22.54 61.17 27.50
N PRO A 403 -21.95 61.83 28.52
CA PRO A 403 -21.84 61.27 29.85
C PRO A 403 -23.22 60.98 30.42
N SER A 404 -23.39 59.73 30.83
CA SER A 404 -24.60 59.24 31.49
C SER A 404 -24.77 59.86 32.87
N ARG A 405 -26.03 60.13 33.23
CA ARG A 405 -26.35 60.62 34.58
C ARG A 405 -26.36 59.47 35.57
N THR A 406 -26.70 58.25 35.13
CA THR A 406 -26.77 57.08 35.99
C THR A 406 -25.43 56.42 36.25
N LEU A 407 -24.47 56.42 35.31
CA LEU A 407 -23.12 55.91 35.61
C LEU A 407 -22.19 56.97 36.24
N ARG A 408 -22.74 58.13 36.64
CA ARG A 408 -21.96 59.22 37.24
C ARG A 408 -21.48 58.81 38.64
N GLY A 409 -20.20 58.45 38.75
CA GLY A 409 -19.57 58.00 40.00
C GLY A 409 -19.02 56.57 39.95
N SER A 410 -19.17 55.85 38.83
CA SER A 410 -18.74 54.45 38.66
C SER A 410 -17.26 54.30 38.25
N CYS A 411 -16.44 55.35 38.39
CA CYS A 411 -15.04 55.34 37.98
C CYS A 411 -14.21 54.35 38.82
N GLY A 412 -13.74 53.27 38.18
CA GLY A 412 -12.80 52.29 38.74
C GLY A 412 -13.40 50.92 39.08
N GLY A 413 -14.69 50.86 39.44
CA GLY A 413 -15.37 49.60 39.80
C GLY A 413 -16.32 49.05 38.73
N GLY A 414 -16.71 49.86 37.74
CA GLY A 414 -17.73 49.50 36.75
C GLY A 414 -19.16 49.61 37.29
N PRO A 415 -20.17 49.66 36.40
CA PRO A 415 -21.57 49.81 36.78
C PRO A 415 -22.09 48.58 37.55
N ALA A 416 -22.86 48.80 38.61
CA ALA A 416 -23.43 47.72 39.42
C ALA A 416 -24.97 47.71 39.35
N ASP A 417 -25.57 46.52 39.25
CA ASP A 417 -27.01 46.20 39.29
C ASP A 417 -27.98 47.30 38.83
N ARG A 418 -28.24 48.30 39.69
CA ARG A 418 -29.17 49.40 39.44
C ARG A 418 -28.73 50.33 38.29
N ASP A 419 -27.44 50.41 38.00
CA ASP A 419 -26.88 51.21 36.90
C ASP A 419 -27.18 50.58 35.51
N LEU A 420 -27.38 49.26 35.47
CA LEU A 420 -27.61 48.48 34.24
C LEU A 420 -29.09 48.36 33.85
N VAL A 421 -30.01 48.72 34.75
CA VAL A 421 -31.47 48.61 34.52
C VAL A 421 -32.00 49.70 33.59
N MET A 422 -31.21 50.73 33.29
CA MET A 422 -31.62 51.82 32.41
C MET A 422 -31.70 51.37 30.94
N PRO A 423 -32.81 51.64 30.23
CA PRO A 423 -32.92 51.35 28.81
C PRO A 423 -32.13 52.36 27.98
N TRP A 424 -31.13 51.86 27.26
CA TRP A 424 -30.31 52.62 26.31
C TRP A 424 -30.85 52.52 24.89
N ARG A 425 -30.61 53.55 24.08
CA ARG A 425 -30.92 53.56 22.65
C ARG A 425 -29.76 54.15 21.87
N VAL A 426 -29.58 53.70 20.63
CA VAL A 426 -28.61 54.31 19.71
C VAL A 426 -29.27 55.51 19.03
N GLY A 427 -28.80 56.70 19.35
CA GLY A 427 -29.11 57.94 18.65
C GLY A 427 -28.21 58.10 17.42
N TYR A 428 -28.72 58.79 16.41
CA TYR A 428 -27.99 59.11 15.19
C TYR A 428 -28.17 60.59 14.86
N ASP A 429 -27.06 61.30 14.76
CA ASP A 429 -27.05 62.68 14.27
C ASP A 429 -26.73 62.69 12.77
N LYS A 430 -27.64 63.29 12.00
CA LYS A 430 -27.55 63.33 10.54
C LYS A 430 -26.54 64.36 10.04
N GLU A 431 -26.22 65.39 10.82
CA GLU A 431 -25.33 66.47 10.36
C GLU A 431 -23.85 66.08 10.46
N GLU A 432 -23.48 65.32 11.50
CA GLU A 432 -22.10 64.85 11.73
C GLU A 432 -21.91 63.35 11.48
N ASN A 433 -22.95 62.65 11.03
CA ASN A 433 -22.94 61.22 10.71
C ASN A 433 -22.41 60.35 11.88
N HIS A 434 -22.77 60.72 13.12
CA HIS A 434 -22.26 60.10 14.34
C HIS A 434 -23.36 59.31 15.07
N TYR A 435 -22.98 58.17 15.65
CA TYR A 435 -23.86 57.32 16.46
C TYR A 435 -23.44 57.36 17.93
N TYR A 436 -24.41 57.42 18.84
CA TYR A 436 -24.15 57.54 20.28
C TYR A 436 -25.24 56.88 21.12
N PHE A 437 -24.91 56.49 22.35
CA PHE A 437 -25.90 56.00 23.30
C PHE A 437 -26.67 57.14 23.97
N VAL A 438 -27.98 56.97 24.11
CA VAL A 438 -28.89 57.90 24.79
C VAL A 438 -29.69 57.17 25.87
N GLU A 439 -29.71 57.77 27.07
CA GLU A 439 -30.60 57.35 28.16
C GLU A 439 -32.05 57.76 27.85
N LYS A 440 -32.99 56.83 28.00
CA LYS A 440 -34.41 57.12 27.85
C LYS A 440 -34.89 58.05 28.99
N GLY A 441 -34.95 59.36 28.72
CA GLY A 441 -35.38 60.40 29.68
C GLY A 441 -34.58 61.72 29.64
N GLN A 442 -33.44 61.77 28.94
CA GLN A 442 -32.64 63.01 28.81
C GLN A 442 -33.11 63.98 27.70
N GLU A 443 -34.12 63.59 26.89
CA GLU A 443 -34.58 64.35 25.72
C GLU A 443 -35.06 65.78 26.05
N ALA A 444 -35.57 66.05 27.24
CA ALA A 444 -36.17 67.33 27.59
C ALA A 444 -35.19 68.51 27.82
N ARG A 445 -33.87 68.32 27.73
CA ARG A 445 -32.89 69.40 28.05
C ARG A 445 -31.80 69.66 27.01
N ILE A 446 -31.58 68.76 26.05
CA ILE A 446 -30.60 69.00 24.96
C ILE A 446 -31.10 70.11 24.01
N GLU A 447 -32.42 70.30 23.90
CA GLU A 447 -33.06 71.37 23.13
C GLU A 447 -32.91 72.79 23.72
N ARG A 448 -32.45 72.94 24.98
CA ARG A 448 -32.38 74.23 25.69
C ARG A 448 -30.97 74.78 25.90
N ARG A 449 -30.06 74.60 24.93
CA ARG A 449 -28.87 75.48 24.83
C ARG A 449 -29.16 76.63 23.86
N PRO A 450 -29.27 77.89 24.32
CA PRO A 450 -29.47 79.01 23.40
C PRO A 450 -28.23 79.16 22.51
N ARG A 451 -28.43 79.05 21.19
CA ARG A 451 -27.45 79.40 20.16
C ARG A 451 -27.09 80.89 20.30
N VAL A 452 -25.91 81.20 20.81
CA VAL A 452 -25.33 82.54 20.73
C VAL A 452 -24.94 82.79 19.26
N LYS A 453 -25.77 83.55 18.54
CA LYS A 453 -25.40 84.12 17.24
C LYS A 453 -24.30 85.15 17.46
N ARG A 454 -23.09 84.91 16.94
CA ARG A 454 -22.09 85.96 16.77
C ARG A 454 -21.87 86.23 15.28
N LYS A 455 -22.64 87.20 14.76
CA LYS A 455 -22.40 87.85 13.47
C LYS A 455 -21.22 88.82 13.65
N GLY A 456 -20.25 88.80 12.74
CA GLY A 456 -18.90 89.28 12.97
C GLY A 456 -18.68 90.80 12.98
N ARG A 457 -17.49 91.20 13.46
CA ARG A 457 -16.68 92.29 12.89
C ARG A 457 -15.24 92.24 13.42
N MET A 458 -14.33 92.69 12.58
CA MET A 458 -12.87 92.79 12.74
C MET A 458 -12.38 93.62 13.95
N ALA A 459 -11.14 93.31 14.33
CA ALA A 459 -10.07 94.18 14.85
C ALA A 459 -10.09 94.68 16.31
N GLY A 460 -8.93 94.49 16.97
CA GLY A 460 -8.30 95.54 17.79
C GLY A 460 -8.41 95.39 19.31
N ALA A 461 -7.30 94.95 19.93
CA ALA A 461 -6.68 95.40 21.18
C ALA A 461 -7.53 95.90 22.39
N GLY A 462 -7.17 95.40 23.59
CA GLY A 462 -7.00 96.25 24.77
C GLY A 462 -7.95 96.07 25.97
N ALA A 463 -7.43 95.40 27.00
CA ALA A 463 -7.46 95.78 28.43
C ALA A 463 -8.76 95.93 29.27
N VAL A 464 -8.81 95.10 30.34
CA VAL A 464 -8.95 95.42 31.78
C VAL A 464 -10.32 95.82 32.40
N ARG A 465 -10.72 94.95 33.35
CA ARG A 465 -11.48 95.06 34.64
C ARG A 465 -13.00 95.45 34.70
N SER A 466 -13.68 94.63 35.50
CA SER A 466 -15.03 94.66 36.13
C SER A 466 -15.29 95.89 37.03
N PRO A 467 -16.45 96.08 37.75
CA PRO A 467 -17.62 95.20 38.03
C PRO A 467 -19.02 95.90 38.12
N THR A 468 -20.06 95.16 38.59
CA THR A 468 -21.40 95.59 39.14
C THR A 468 -22.39 96.26 38.16
N ALA A 469 -23.72 96.25 38.27
CA ALA A 469 -24.79 95.53 38.98
C ALA A 469 -26.12 95.98 38.29
N ASP A 470 -27.21 95.24 38.51
CA ASP A 470 -28.60 95.71 38.56
C ASP A 470 -29.48 96.08 37.32
N LEU A 471 -30.67 95.45 37.36
CA LEU A 471 -32.04 95.98 37.21
C LEU A 471 -32.80 96.01 35.86
N MET A 472 -34.00 95.41 35.96
CA MET A 472 -35.33 95.78 35.39
C MET A 472 -35.63 95.42 33.92
N VAL A 473 -36.58 94.49 33.68
CA VAL A 473 -38.03 94.69 33.41
C VAL A 473 -38.26 95.35 32.04
N ASP A 474 -38.86 94.63 31.09
CA ASP A 474 -40.21 94.95 30.58
C ASP A 474 -40.79 93.85 29.67
N ASP A 475 -42.12 93.85 29.66
CA ASP A 475 -43.08 92.94 29.05
C ASP A 475 -43.17 93.03 27.51
N GLY A 476 -43.70 91.96 26.90
CA GLY A 476 -44.07 91.95 25.49
C GLY A 476 -44.80 90.67 25.08
N LYS A 477 -46.13 90.73 25.13
CA LYS A 477 -47.14 89.69 24.85
C LYS A 477 -47.19 89.17 23.40
N GLU A 478 -47.83 87.99 23.30
CA GLU A 478 -48.64 87.44 22.17
C GLU A 478 -47.90 87.03 20.88
N MET A 479 -48.21 85.94 20.17
CA MET A 479 -49.49 85.23 20.03
C MET A 479 -49.27 83.77 19.57
N GLU A 480 -50.12 82.89 20.10
CA GLU A 480 -50.45 81.49 19.75
C GLU A 480 -50.48 81.12 18.25
N ARG A 481 -50.08 79.88 17.88
CA ARG A 481 -50.95 78.67 17.78
C ARG A 481 -50.39 77.63 16.79
N GLY A 482 -50.51 76.33 17.11
CA GLY A 482 -50.58 75.24 16.14
C GLY A 482 -49.66 74.02 16.37
N LEU A 483 -50.06 73.10 17.26
CA LEU A 483 -49.59 71.70 17.29
C LEU A 483 -50.37 70.87 16.25
N GLU A 484 -49.71 69.99 15.51
CA GLU A 484 -49.83 68.52 15.68
C GLU A 484 -48.88 67.72 14.75
N PRO A 485 -48.59 66.44 15.08
CA PRO A 485 -47.32 65.77 14.73
C PRO A 485 -47.50 64.59 13.76
N THR A 486 -46.45 64.22 13.02
CA THR A 486 -46.20 62.87 12.42
C THR A 486 -44.87 62.95 11.63
N SER A 487 -43.99 61.97 11.53
CA SER A 487 -43.88 60.60 12.04
C SER A 487 -42.39 60.23 11.93
N ARG A 488 -41.74 59.79 13.02
CA ARG A 488 -40.43 59.13 12.94
C ARG A 488 -40.62 57.66 13.30
N SER A 489 -40.25 56.78 12.38
CA SER A 489 -40.28 55.33 12.56
C SER A 489 -39.18 54.92 13.55
N TYR A 490 -39.57 54.24 14.62
CA TYR A 490 -38.66 53.69 15.62
C TYR A 490 -38.81 52.17 15.63
N GLN A 491 -37.73 51.44 15.38
CA GLN A 491 -37.68 50.00 15.64
C GLN A 491 -37.20 49.74 17.06
N ARG A 492 -37.94 48.90 17.78
CA ARG A 492 -37.70 48.47 19.14
C ARG A 492 -36.85 47.20 19.06
N LEU A 493 -35.59 47.24 19.48
CA LEU A 493 -34.83 46.02 19.72
C LEU A 493 -35.38 45.38 20.99
N SER A 494 -36.20 44.35 20.84
CA SER A 494 -36.73 43.56 21.94
C SER A 494 -35.64 42.58 22.41
N ASN A 495 -35.20 42.72 23.65
CA ASN A 495 -34.56 41.63 24.39
C ASN A 495 -35.65 40.64 24.82
N GLY A 496 -36.01 39.73 23.91
CA GLY A 496 -36.73 38.52 24.25
C GLY A 496 -35.75 37.47 24.76
N ARG A 497 -35.81 37.15 26.04
CA ARG A 497 -35.20 35.94 26.60
C ARG A 497 -35.87 34.71 25.95
N SER A 498 -35.11 33.91 25.22
CA SER A 498 -35.39 32.48 24.99
C SER A 498 -34.11 31.70 25.22
N TRP A 499 -34.01 31.12 26.42
CA TRP A 499 -33.21 29.92 26.64
C TRP A 499 -34.15 28.73 26.40
N LEU A 500 -33.60 27.68 25.77
CA LEU A 500 -34.21 26.53 25.09
C LEU A 500 -34.70 26.82 23.66
#